data_AF-A0ABC9C8G9-F1
#
_entry.id   AF-A0ABC9C8G9-F1
#
_cell.length_a   1.000
_cell.length_b   1.000
_cell.length_c   1.000
_cell.angle_alpha   90.00
_cell.angle_beta   90.00
_cell.angle_gamma   90.00
#
_symmetry.space_group_name_H-M   'P 1'
#
loop_
_entity.id
_entity.type
_entity.pdbx_description
1 polymer ?
#
loop_
_entity_poly.entity_id
_entity_poly.type
_entity_poly.pdbx_seq_one_letter_code
_entity_poly.pdbx_strand_id
1 'polypeptide(L)'
;MKGSGAMTKPSSMFYVHEADVVQIHHFLEECTLCAKSLSGDIFMYRSGDTPFCSEECRQQQIEVDRAKHRRKKRAAAHALSARSKELRQQHHHAHHHHHHHQTPQPRKAGMDANPWVGAGIARAPAVRV
;
A
#
# COMPACT_ATOMS: atom_id res chain seq x y z
N MET A 1 16.03 -34.00 -59.70
CA MET A 1 16.94 -33.60 -58.61
C MET A 1 16.29 -32.52 -57.77
N LYS A 2 16.32 -32.65 -56.44
CA LYS A 2 16.44 -31.59 -55.41
C LYS A 2 15.96 -32.17 -54.08
N GLY A 3 16.93 -32.66 -53.31
CA GLY A 3 16.72 -33.09 -51.94
C GLY A 3 16.53 -31.89 -51.01
N SER A 4 16.00 -32.16 -49.83
CA SER A 4 16.10 -31.26 -48.68
C SER A 4 16.14 -32.16 -47.47
N GLY A 5 17.38 -32.40 -47.00
CA GLY A 5 17.64 -33.16 -45.78
C GLY A 5 17.05 -32.42 -44.59
N ALA A 6 16.30 -33.14 -43.76
CA ALA A 6 15.86 -32.65 -42.47
C ALA A 6 17.12 -32.38 -41.63
N MET A 7 17.32 -31.11 -41.27
CA MET A 7 18.36 -30.69 -40.35
C MET A 7 18.11 -31.42 -39.03
N THR A 8 18.96 -32.40 -38.72
CA THR A 8 18.97 -33.09 -37.45
C THR A 8 19.21 -32.04 -36.36
N LYS A 9 18.18 -31.77 -35.56
CA LYS A 9 18.30 -30.99 -34.33
C LYS A 9 19.47 -31.59 -33.53
N PRO A 10 20.54 -30.84 -33.22
CA PRO A 10 21.51 -31.34 -32.27
C PRO A 10 20.77 -31.51 -30.95
N SER A 11 20.67 -32.77 -30.52
CA SER A 11 20.26 -33.16 -29.19
C SER A 11 21.05 -32.30 -28.19
N SER A 12 20.34 -31.74 -27.22
CA SER A 12 20.84 -30.94 -26.10
C SER A 12 22.00 -31.63 -25.39
N MET A 13 23.21 -31.49 -25.95
CA MET A 13 24.47 -31.83 -25.34
C MET A 13 25.10 -30.51 -24.91
N PHE A 14 25.43 -30.47 -23.62
CA PHE A 14 25.96 -29.37 -22.81
C PHE A 14 27.22 -28.69 -23.38
N TYR A 15 27.13 -28.08 -24.56
CA TYR A 15 28.20 -27.26 -25.12
C TYR A 15 27.95 -25.81 -24.71
N VAL A 16 28.68 -25.36 -23.69
CA VAL A 16 28.77 -23.94 -23.32
C VAL A 16 29.51 -23.26 -24.47
N HIS A 17 28.90 -22.26 -25.13
CA HIS A 17 29.58 -21.51 -26.18
C HIS A 17 30.72 -20.72 -25.53
N GLU A 18 31.90 -20.64 -26.17
CA GLU A 18 33.02 -19.79 -25.72
C GLU A 18 32.57 -18.35 -25.40
N ALA A 19 31.62 -17.82 -26.17
CA ALA A 19 31.00 -16.51 -25.93
C ALA A 19 30.26 -16.42 -24.58
N ASP A 20 29.65 -17.51 -24.10
CA ASP A 20 28.95 -17.55 -22.82
C ASP A 20 29.94 -17.59 -21.65
N VAL A 21 31.09 -18.25 -21.79
CA VAL A 21 32.17 -18.24 -20.80
C VAL A 21 32.76 -16.84 -20.64
N VAL A 22 32.95 -16.13 -21.76
CA VAL A 22 33.41 -14.75 -21.77
C VAL A 22 32.39 -13.84 -21.07
N GLN A 23 31.09 -13.97 -21.36
CA GLN A 23 30.03 -13.23 -20.66
C GLN A 23 29.97 -13.51 -19.15
N ILE A 24 30.24 -14.74 -18.72
CA ILE A 24 30.33 -15.11 -17.29
C ILE A 24 31.54 -14.43 -16.62
N HIS A 25 32.62 -14.18 -17.35
CA HIS A 25 33.77 -13.46 -16.82
C HIS A 25 33.50 -11.95 -16.66
N HIS A 26 32.70 -11.34 -17.54
CA HIS A 26 32.50 -9.89 -17.55
C HIS A 26 31.70 -9.35 -16.35
N PHE A 27 30.88 -10.18 -15.67
CA PHE A 27 30.12 -9.72 -14.50
C PHE A 27 30.90 -9.86 -13.18
N LEU A 28 32.09 -10.48 -13.19
CA LEU A 28 32.92 -10.77 -12.02
C LEU A 28 34.20 -9.93 -11.97
N GLU A 29 34.25 -8.80 -12.68
CA GLU A 29 35.46 -7.98 -12.77
C GLU A 29 35.56 -6.89 -11.69
N GLU A 30 34.43 -6.50 -11.08
CA GLU A 30 34.38 -5.37 -10.13
C GLU A 30 33.56 -5.66 -8.87
N CYS A 31 33.98 -5.09 -7.74
CA CYS A 31 33.26 -5.17 -6.48
C CYS A 31 31.93 -4.40 -6.56
N THR A 32 30.81 -5.06 -6.24
CA THR A 32 29.46 -4.47 -6.30
C THR A 32 29.30 -3.25 -5.38
N LEU A 33 30.06 -3.17 -4.29
CA LEU A 33 29.93 -2.09 -3.31
C LEU A 33 30.83 -0.88 -3.62
N CYS A 34 32.09 -1.13 -3.96
CA CYS A 34 33.11 -0.07 -4.08
C CYS A 34 33.65 0.12 -5.50
N ALA A 35 33.14 -0.66 -6.48
CA ALA A 35 33.50 -0.62 -7.90
C ALA A 35 35.01 -0.75 -8.18
N LYS A 36 35.76 -1.37 -7.25
CA LYS A 36 37.18 -1.68 -7.46
C LYS A 36 37.29 -2.97 -8.26
N SER A 37 38.31 -3.06 -9.13
CA SER A 37 38.60 -4.29 -9.85
C SER A 37 38.91 -5.45 -8.89
N LEU A 38 38.45 -6.63 -9.25
CA LEU A 38 38.63 -7.87 -8.51
C LEU A 38 39.88 -8.59 -9.02
N SER A 39 41.03 -8.25 -8.44
CA SER A 39 42.33 -8.81 -8.81
C SER A 39 42.80 -9.95 -7.89
N GLY A 40 41.91 -10.53 -7.07
CA GLY A 40 42.25 -11.49 -6.01
C GLY A 40 41.04 -12.32 -5.55
N ASP A 41 41.02 -12.72 -4.28
CA ASP A 41 39.91 -13.49 -3.70
C ASP A 41 38.57 -12.74 -3.82
N ILE A 42 37.55 -13.44 -4.35
CA ILE A 42 36.22 -12.89 -4.56
C ILE A 42 35.27 -13.42 -3.49
N PHE A 43 34.67 -12.51 -2.73
CA PHE A 43 33.68 -12.84 -1.72
C PHE A 43 32.29 -12.76 -2.35
N MET A 44 31.51 -13.83 -2.30
CA MET A 44 30.18 -13.90 -2.94
C MET A 44 29.05 -13.83 -1.91
N TYR A 45 28.00 -13.07 -2.20
CA TYR A 45 26.72 -13.17 -1.49
C TYR A 45 25.82 -14.24 -2.15
N ARG A 46 24.82 -14.74 -1.41
CA ARG A 46 24.18 -16.08 -1.58
C ARG A 46 23.72 -16.48 -2.99
N SER A 47 23.50 -15.55 -3.91
CA SER A 47 23.07 -15.84 -5.28
C SER A 47 24.20 -16.03 -6.29
N GLY A 48 25.47 -15.88 -5.91
CA GLY A 48 26.57 -16.10 -6.86
C GLY A 48 26.69 -15.04 -7.96
N ASP A 49 25.87 -13.99 -7.92
CA ASP A 49 25.83 -12.93 -8.94
C ASP A 49 26.48 -11.61 -8.49
N THR A 50 26.82 -11.50 -7.20
CA THR A 50 27.32 -10.25 -6.60
C THR A 50 28.69 -10.48 -5.98
N PRO A 51 29.76 -10.09 -6.69
CA PRO A 51 31.12 -10.24 -6.19
C PRO A 51 31.55 -9.03 -5.34
N PHE A 52 32.41 -9.29 -4.35
CA PHE A 52 32.99 -8.29 -3.46
C PHE A 52 34.50 -8.51 -3.30
N CYS A 53 35.27 -7.42 -3.23
CA CYS A 53 36.72 -7.47 -3.08
C CYS A 53 37.19 -7.80 -1.65
N SER A 54 36.28 -7.79 -0.68
CA SER A 54 36.58 -8.12 0.71
C SER A 54 35.34 -8.61 1.46
N GLU A 55 35.56 -9.30 2.57
CA GLU A 55 34.48 -9.70 3.47
C GLU A 55 33.74 -8.48 4.05
N GLU A 56 34.43 -7.37 4.34
CA GLU A 56 33.77 -6.16 4.84
C GLU A 56 32.81 -5.58 3.80
N CYS A 57 33.21 -5.52 2.52
CA CYS A 57 32.35 -5.04 1.44
C CYS A 57 31.08 -5.90 1.33
N ARG A 58 31.24 -7.23 1.42
CA ARG A 58 30.10 -8.16 1.43
C ARG A 58 29.21 -7.93 2.65
N GLN A 59 29.79 -7.79 3.84
CA GLN A 59 29.04 -7.61 5.08
C GLN A 59 28.25 -6.30 5.10
N GLN A 60 28.84 -5.23 4.58
CA GLN A 60 28.18 -3.93 4.45
C GLN A 60 26.97 -4.01 3.50
N GLN A 61 27.09 -4.71 2.37
CA GLN A 61 25.96 -4.94 1.48
C GLN A 61 24.81 -5.69 2.16
N ILE A 62 25.12 -6.74 2.94
CA ILE A 62 24.12 -7.47 3.72
C ILE A 62 23.38 -6.54 4.69
N GLU A 63 24.10 -5.64 5.36
CA GLU A 63 23.49 -4.70 6.28
C GLU A 63 22.57 -3.70 5.57
N VAL A 64 23.02 -3.16 4.43
CA VAL A 64 22.21 -2.26 3.57
C VAL A 64 20.93 -2.95 3.15
N ASP A 65 21.00 -4.20 2.68
CA ASP A 65 19.84 -4.97 2.25
C ASP A 65 18.91 -5.32 3.41
N ARG A 66 19.45 -5.70 4.57
CA ARG A 66 18.66 -5.91 5.79
C ARG A 66 17.95 -4.62 6.22
N ALA A 67 18.63 -3.47 6.15
CA ALA A 67 18.03 -2.18 6.48
C ALA A 67 16.92 -1.80 5.49
N LYS A 68 17.15 -2.00 4.18
CA LYS A 68 16.15 -1.80 3.12
C LYS A 68 14.93 -2.67 3.34
N HIS A 69 15.12 -3.95 3.69
CA HIS A 69 14.02 -4.87 4.01
C HIS A 69 13.22 -4.41 5.23
N ARG A 70 13.89 -4.00 6.32
CA ARG A 70 13.22 -3.43 7.51
C ARG A 70 12.40 -2.19 7.17
N ARG A 71 12.92 -1.28 6.35
CA ARG A 71 12.19 -0.07 5.91
C ARG A 71 10.94 -0.44 5.12
N LYS A 72 11.04 -1.34 4.15
CA LYS A 72 9.89 -1.84 3.37
C LYS A 72 8.81 -2.44 4.27
N LYS A 73 9.18 -3.28 5.24
CA LYS A 73 8.24 -3.88 6.21
C LYS A 73 7.53 -2.82 7.05
N ARG A 74 8.26 -1.82 7.55
CA ARG A 74 7.69 -0.70 8.32
C ARG A 74 6.73 0.14 7.47
N ALA A 75 7.09 0.45 6.24
CA ALA A 75 6.22 1.18 5.31
C ALA A 75 4.92 0.42 5.02
N ALA A 76 5.01 -0.89 4.76
CA ALA A 76 3.83 -1.73 4.57
C ALA A 76 2.94 -1.77 5.83
N ALA A 77 3.54 -1.95 7.02
CA ALA A 77 2.78 -1.93 8.27
C ALA A 77 2.10 -0.58 8.53
N HIS A 78 2.77 0.53 8.22
CA HIS A 78 2.20 1.87 8.33
C HIS A 78 1.01 2.06 7.39
N ALA A 79 1.14 1.64 6.12
CA ALA A 79 0.05 1.72 5.15
C ALA A 79 -1.18 0.91 5.61
N LEU A 80 -0.98 -0.30 6.14
CA LEU A 80 -2.06 -1.12 6.69
C LEU A 80 -2.72 -0.47 7.90
N SER A 81 -1.92 0.11 8.81
CA SER A 81 -2.43 0.82 9.99
C SER A 81 -3.24 2.05 9.59
N ALA A 82 -2.74 2.84 8.63
CA ALA A 82 -3.43 4.02 8.10
C ALA A 82 -4.80 3.62 7.50
N ARG A 83 -4.84 2.60 6.64
CA ARG A 83 -6.08 2.07 6.07
C ARG A 83 -7.06 1.58 7.14
N SER A 84 -6.56 0.91 8.18
CA SER A 84 -7.41 0.46 9.30
C SER A 84 -8.03 1.62 10.08
N LYS A 85 -7.26 2.69 10.33
CA LYS A 85 -7.75 3.91 10.98
C LYS A 85 -8.82 4.59 10.14
N GLU A 86 -8.59 4.70 8.84
CA GLU A 86 -9.54 5.30 7.91
C GLU A 86 -10.86 4.52 7.88
N LEU A 87 -10.82 3.19 7.79
CA LEU A 87 -12.02 2.35 7.85
C LEU A 87 -12.80 2.55 9.16
N ARG A 88 -12.10 2.64 10.30
CA ARG A 88 -12.74 2.92 11.59
C ARG A 88 -13.39 4.31 11.60
N GLN A 89 -12.71 5.33 11.08
CA GLN A 89 -13.24 6.69 10.99
C GLN A 89 -14.47 6.76 10.07
N GLN A 90 -14.47 6.04 8.95
CA GLN A 90 -15.62 5.92 8.06
C GLN A 90 -16.80 5.26 8.79
N HIS A 91 -16.58 4.17 9.53
CA HIS A 91 -17.62 3.52 10.32
C HIS A 91 -18.20 4.45 11.40
N HIS A 92 -17.35 5.19 12.11
CA HIS A 92 -17.80 6.18 13.10
C HIS A 92 -18.64 7.30 12.45
N HIS A 93 -18.23 7.81 11.28
CA HIS A 93 -19.00 8.82 10.54
C HIS A 93 -20.36 8.29 10.10
N ALA A 94 -20.41 7.07 9.55
CA ALA A 94 -21.65 6.44 9.11
C ALA A 94 -22.63 6.25 10.28
N HIS A 95 -22.14 5.77 11.43
CA HIS A 95 -22.96 5.61 12.64
C HIS A 95 -23.52 6.94 13.14
N HIS A 96 -22.69 8.00 13.19
CA HIS A 96 -23.14 9.33 13.63
C HIS A 96 -24.22 9.90 12.69
N HIS A 97 -24.04 9.77 11.37
CA HIS A 97 -25.02 10.22 10.39
C HIS A 97 -26.36 9.49 10.53
N HIS A 98 -26.33 8.16 10.74
CA HIS A 98 -27.54 7.36 10.94
C HIS A 98 -28.33 7.78 12.19
N HIS A 99 -27.65 8.01 13.32
CA HIS A 99 -28.29 8.45 14.56
C HIS A 99 -28.98 9.82 14.41
N HIS A 100 -28.34 10.79 13.74
CA HIS A 100 -28.94 12.13 13.52
C HIS A 100 -30.20 12.09 12.63
N HIS A 101 -30.29 11.15 11.68
CA HIS A 101 -31.50 10.99 10.87
C HIS A 101 -32.66 10.33 11.65
N GLN A 102 -32.35 9.60 12.73
CA GLN A 102 -33.36 8.95 13.58
C GLN A 102 -33.84 9.82 14.74
N THR A 103 -33.11 10.86 15.12
CA THR A 103 -33.59 11.80 16.13
C THR A 103 -34.77 12.61 15.58
N PRO A 104 -35.96 12.58 16.21
CA PRO A 104 -37.09 13.38 15.78
C PRO A 104 -36.70 14.85 15.85
N GLN A 105 -36.83 15.58 14.74
CA GLN A 105 -36.58 17.02 14.75
C GLN A 105 -37.50 17.70 15.78
N PRO A 106 -37.00 18.65 16.59
CA PRO A 106 -37.88 19.44 17.43
C PRO A 106 -38.84 20.19 16.49
N ARG A 107 -40.12 19.79 16.55
CA ARG A 107 -41.23 20.47 15.86
C ARG A 107 -41.10 21.96 16.16
N LYS A 108 -40.96 22.77 15.11
CA LYS A 108 -40.91 24.23 15.19
C LYS A 108 -42.15 24.64 16.00
N ALA A 109 -41.99 25.32 17.13
CA ALA A 109 -43.12 25.93 17.81
C ALA A 109 -43.69 26.98 16.86
N GLY A 110 -44.82 26.66 16.23
CA GLY A 110 -45.59 27.62 15.46
C GLY A 110 -46.03 28.73 16.40
N MET A 111 -45.88 29.97 15.95
CA MET A 111 -46.50 31.13 16.55
C MET A 111 -48.03 31.04 16.43
N ASP A 112 -48.72 30.61 17.48
CA ASP A 112 -50.17 30.80 17.62
C ASP A 112 -50.48 32.14 18.32
N ALA A 113 -50.34 33.25 17.58
CA ALA A 113 -50.97 34.50 17.96
C ALA A 113 -52.38 34.55 17.36
N ASN A 114 -53.41 34.18 18.14
CA ASN A 114 -54.82 34.31 17.75
C ASN A 114 -55.41 35.59 18.40
N PRO A 115 -55.61 36.71 17.68
CA PRO A 115 -55.85 38.03 18.31
C PRO A 115 -57.26 38.33 18.83
N TRP A 116 -58.18 37.35 18.87
CA TRP A 116 -59.62 37.61 19.08
C TRP A 116 -60.26 36.85 20.25
N VAL A 117 -59.53 36.60 21.34
CA VAL A 117 -60.12 36.02 22.56
C VAL A 117 -59.82 36.94 23.74
N GLY A 118 -60.52 38.07 23.79
CA GLY A 118 -60.31 39.10 24.80
C GLY A 118 -61.47 40.10 24.87
N ALA A 119 -62.70 39.64 25.06
CA ALA A 119 -63.80 40.48 25.52
C ALA A 119 -64.89 39.62 26.15
N GLY A 120 -64.86 39.49 27.48
CA GLY A 120 -65.94 38.87 28.23
C GLY A 120 -67.21 39.72 28.14
N ILE A 121 -68.31 39.13 27.67
CA ILE A 121 -69.63 39.74 27.75
C ILE A 121 -70.28 39.25 29.04
N ALA A 122 -70.46 40.15 30.00
CA ALA A 122 -71.20 39.92 31.22
C ALA A 122 -72.65 39.53 30.89
N ARG A 123 -73.10 38.39 31.42
CA ARG A 123 -74.52 37.99 31.37
C ARG A 123 -75.28 38.76 32.46
N ALA A 124 -76.23 39.60 32.07
CA ALA A 124 -77.25 40.16 32.97
C ALA A 124 -78.38 39.13 33.20
N PRO A 125 -79.10 39.17 34.35
CA PRO A 125 -80.04 38.12 34.73
C PRO A 125 -81.39 38.27 34.05
N ALA A 126 -82.09 37.14 33.93
CA ALA A 126 -83.39 37.00 33.31
C ALA A 126 -84.52 37.66 34.13
N VAL A 127 -85.38 38.44 33.45
CA VAL A 127 -86.69 38.86 33.97
C VAL A 127 -87.77 38.11 33.18
N ARG A 128 -88.68 37.46 33.91
CA ARG A 128 -89.89 36.79 33.43
C ARG A 128 -90.96 37.81 33.03
N VAL A 129 -91.74 37.50 31.99
CA VAL A 129 -93.17 37.83 31.91
C VAL A 129 -93.92 36.67 31.27
#